data_AF-A0A2E1ADX7-F1
#
_entry.id   AF-A0A2E1ADX7-F1
#
_cell.length_a   1.000
_cell.length_b   1.000
_cell.length_c   1.000
_cell.angle_alpha   90.00
_cell.angle_beta   90.00
_cell.angle_gamma   90.00
#
_symmetry.space_group_name_H-M   'P 1'
#
loop_
_entity.id
_entity.type
_entity.pdbx_description
1 polymer ?
#
loop_
_entity_poly.entity_id
_entity_poly.type
_entity_poly.pdbx_seq_one_letter_code
_entity_poly.pdbx_strand_id
1 'polypeptide(L)'
;MTEGAGYWAAAHYTYYWKLTPNQRASLKSREPLLYVASNVVQRVKPGDVLWMLNVHLGNLYLIGRLLVEFVVDNTDLAMELVDPQTDVWYEADWYAIANRYQAEPMREVDITPLAGALQFESGRFQLDLENGIQIGQVRGLRELTADSASLLEQVWYDDEYTPDDIQDYLELVEDDRAYNEGKTVIRTLRERQRNRNLVEDAKAQFRAQHGHLYCEGCGFSFQDVYGVEYIEAHHIEQMASLDGERQTAISDLVMLCSNCHRMVHTRTPPLTLEELRYLIKKRNADYSQKIEDE
;
A
#
# COMPACT_ATOMS: atom_id res chain seq x y z
N MET A 1 -35.83 -5.85 23.29
CA MET A 1 -35.84 -5.14 21.99
C MET A 1 -34.80 -4.04 22.08
N THR A 2 -33.61 -4.32 21.59
CA THR A 2 -32.54 -3.35 21.41
C THR A 2 -32.11 -3.52 19.97
N GLU A 3 -32.65 -2.67 19.10
CA GLU A 3 -32.20 -2.50 17.73
C GLU A 3 -30.73 -2.07 17.81
N GLY A 4 -29.83 -3.01 17.53
CA GLY A 4 -28.43 -2.70 17.32
C GLY A 4 -28.34 -1.86 16.06
N ALA A 5 -27.84 -0.63 16.20
CA ALA A 5 -27.46 0.21 15.09
C ALA A 5 -26.53 -0.60 14.18
N GLY A 6 -27.02 -0.98 13.01
CA GLY A 6 -26.22 -1.65 11.99
C GLY A 6 -25.08 -0.72 11.60
N TYR A 7 -23.86 -1.09 11.98
CA TYR A 7 -22.68 -0.59 11.29
C TYR A 7 -22.86 -0.94 9.82
N TRP A 8 -23.00 0.06 8.95
CA TRP A 8 -23.08 -0.15 7.51
C TRP A 8 -21.81 -0.90 7.09
N ALA A 9 -21.93 -2.16 6.68
CA ALA A 9 -20.83 -2.84 6.00
C ALA A 9 -20.53 -2.03 4.73
N ALA A 10 -19.28 -1.62 4.56
CA ALA A 10 -18.85 -0.92 3.35
C ALA A 10 -19.17 -1.77 2.12
N ALA A 11 -19.81 -1.19 1.11
CA ALA A 11 -20.03 -1.89 -0.15
C ALA A 11 -18.75 -1.83 -0.99
N HIS A 12 -18.44 -2.92 -1.68
CA HIS A 12 -17.28 -2.99 -2.57
C HIS A 12 -17.78 -3.06 -4.01
N TYR A 13 -17.30 -2.16 -4.86
CA TYR A 13 -17.68 -2.12 -6.27
C TYR A 13 -16.49 -2.32 -7.17
N THR A 14 -16.68 -3.03 -8.28
CA THR A 14 -15.70 -3.02 -9.39
C THR A 14 -15.98 -1.86 -10.32
N TYR A 15 -14.93 -1.15 -10.72
CA TYR A 15 -14.98 -0.07 -11.69
C TYR A 15 -13.99 -0.34 -12.81
N TYR A 16 -14.47 -0.50 -14.05
CA TYR A 16 -13.56 -0.64 -15.19
C TYR A 16 -12.95 0.70 -15.58
N TRP A 17 -11.63 0.76 -15.57
CA TRP A 17 -10.87 1.95 -15.93
C TRP A 17 -10.06 1.70 -17.20
N LYS A 18 -10.41 2.44 -18.25
CA LYS A 18 -9.62 2.48 -19.49
C LYS A 18 -8.45 3.44 -19.32
N LEU A 19 -7.24 2.89 -19.23
CA LEU A 19 -6.00 3.65 -19.06
C LEU A 19 -5.56 4.39 -20.33
N THR A 20 -5.37 5.70 -20.22
CA THR A 20 -4.67 6.54 -21.20
C THR A 20 -3.15 6.31 -21.13
N PRO A 21 -2.36 6.75 -22.15
CA PRO A 21 -0.90 6.65 -22.10
C PRO A 21 -0.28 7.33 -20.86
N ASN A 22 -0.81 8.49 -20.47
CA ASN A 22 -0.35 9.20 -19.26
C ASN A 22 -0.69 8.40 -18.00
N GLN A 23 -1.89 7.84 -17.89
CA GLN A 23 -2.27 7.01 -16.73
C GLN A 23 -1.45 5.72 -16.65
N ARG A 24 -1.01 5.15 -17.79
CA ARG A 24 -0.04 4.05 -17.79
C ARG A 24 1.33 4.50 -17.29
N ALA A 25 1.74 5.74 -17.52
CA ALA A 25 2.95 6.29 -16.93
C ALA A 25 2.79 6.47 -15.42
N SER A 26 1.64 7.00 -14.96
CA SER A 26 1.29 7.12 -13.54
C SER A 26 1.28 5.77 -12.80
N LEU A 27 0.83 4.70 -13.48
CA LEU A 27 0.92 3.33 -12.96
C LEU A 27 2.38 2.86 -12.78
N LYS A 28 3.27 3.24 -13.71
CA LYS A 28 4.71 2.93 -13.60
C LYS A 28 5.39 3.72 -12.50
N SER A 29 4.99 4.97 -12.28
CA SER A 29 5.48 5.83 -11.20
C SER A 29 4.77 5.59 -9.86
N ARG A 30 3.78 4.69 -9.81
CA ARG A 30 3.01 4.34 -8.61
C ARG A 30 2.35 5.55 -7.95
N GLU A 31 1.85 6.47 -8.76
CA GLU A 31 1.12 7.63 -8.26
C GLU A 31 -0.14 7.19 -7.48
N PRO A 32 -0.52 7.92 -6.41
CA PRO A 32 -1.69 7.59 -5.61
C PRO A 32 -2.99 7.73 -6.40
N LEU A 33 -3.92 6.80 -6.18
CA LEU A 33 -5.28 6.90 -6.73
C LEU A 33 -6.15 7.84 -5.89
N LEU A 34 -6.10 9.13 -6.22
CA LEU A 34 -6.80 10.16 -5.45
C LEU A 34 -8.29 10.29 -5.79
N TYR A 35 -8.69 10.04 -7.04
CA TYR A 35 -10.08 10.17 -7.45
C TYR A 35 -10.46 9.30 -8.65
N VAL A 36 -11.76 9.09 -8.83
CA VAL A 36 -12.38 8.55 -10.04
C VAL A 36 -13.47 9.51 -10.51
N ALA A 37 -13.39 9.94 -11.76
CA ALA A 37 -14.35 10.84 -12.39
C ALA A 37 -15.26 10.07 -13.37
N SER A 38 -16.54 9.91 -13.03
CA SER A 38 -17.52 9.21 -13.89
C SER A 38 -18.93 9.31 -13.35
N ASN A 39 -19.93 9.45 -14.23
CA ASN A 39 -21.34 9.52 -13.83
C ASN A 39 -21.83 8.29 -13.07
N VAL A 40 -21.18 7.12 -13.22
CA VAL A 40 -21.60 5.92 -12.48
C VAL A 40 -21.24 5.99 -11.00
N VAL A 41 -20.26 6.81 -10.59
CA VAL A 41 -19.83 6.91 -9.19
C VAL A 41 -20.83 7.66 -8.30
N GLN A 42 -21.84 8.32 -8.88
CA GLN A 42 -22.97 8.86 -8.10
C GLN A 42 -23.71 7.79 -7.27
N ARG A 43 -23.50 6.51 -7.59
CA ARG A 43 -24.14 5.35 -6.93
C ARG A 43 -23.40 4.89 -5.67
N VAL A 44 -22.16 5.32 -5.45
CA VAL A 44 -21.37 4.94 -4.27
C VAL A 44 -21.49 6.00 -3.18
N LYS A 45 -21.07 5.64 -1.97
CA LYS A 45 -21.15 6.50 -0.79
C LYS A 45 -19.81 6.54 -0.06
N PRO A 46 -19.57 7.57 0.77
CA PRO A 46 -18.45 7.56 1.71
C PRO A 46 -18.40 6.27 2.52
N GLY A 47 -17.22 5.66 2.61
CA GLY A 47 -16.97 4.36 3.23
C GLY A 47 -16.95 3.18 2.26
N ASP A 48 -17.55 3.30 1.07
CA ASP A 48 -17.48 2.26 0.04
C ASP A 48 -16.08 2.15 -0.55
N VAL A 49 -15.78 1.01 -1.17
CA VAL A 49 -14.49 0.74 -1.83
C VAL A 49 -14.71 0.53 -3.32
N LEU A 50 -13.95 1.24 -4.15
CA LEU A 50 -13.89 1.01 -5.58
C LEU A 50 -12.61 0.25 -5.95
N TRP A 51 -12.77 -0.90 -6.60
CA TRP A 51 -11.69 -1.71 -7.17
C TRP A 51 -11.55 -1.41 -8.66
N MET A 52 -10.39 -0.88 -9.05
CA MET A 52 -10.14 -0.47 -10.43
C MET A 52 -9.70 -1.66 -11.27
N LEU A 53 -10.52 -2.04 -12.25
CA LEU A 53 -10.22 -3.13 -13.16
C LEU A 53 -9.74 -2.61 -14.52
N ASN A 54 -8.71 -3.22 -15.08
CA ASN A 54 -8.31 -3.03 -16.46
C ASN A 54 -8.30 -4.38 -17.21
N VAL A 55 -8.56 -4.34 -18.50
CA VAL A 55 -8.47 -5.53 -19.37
C VAL A 55 -7.49 -5.23 -20.49
N HIS A 56 -6.47 -6.08 -20.64
CA HIS A 56 -5.47 -5.96 -21.69
C HIS A 56 -5.17 -7.33 -22.27
N LEU A 57 -5.28 -7.46 -23.61
CA LEU A 57 -5.05 -8.70 -24.35
C LEU A 57 -5.81 -9.93 -23.80
N GLY A 58 -7.00 -9.72 -23.22
CA GLY A 58 -7.84 -10.78 -22.65
C GLY A 58 -7.53 -11.11 -21.18
N ASN A 59 -6.50 -10.51 -20.60
CA ASN A 59 -6.16 -10.64 -19.18
C ASN A 59 -6.86 -9.56 -18.35
N LEU A 60 -7.15 -9.87 -17.10
CA LEU A 60 -7.79 -8.99 -16.14
C LEU A 60 -6.79 -8.54 -15.08
N TYR A 61 -6.69 -7.22 -14.90
CA TYR A 61 -5.78 -6.59 -13.96
C TYR A 61 -6.54 -5.77 -12.94
N LEU A 62 -6.11 -5.86 -11.69
CA LEU A 62 -6.48 -4.94 -10.64
C LEU A 62 -5.43 -3.83 -10.62
N ILE A 63 -5.83 -2.58 -10.86
CA ILE A 63 -4.89 -1.47 -11.06
C ILE A 63 -4.88 -0.44 -9.93
N GLY A 64 -5.83 -0.54 -8.99
CA GLY A 64 -6.03 0.44 -7.94
C GLY A 64 -7.17 0.08 -7.00
N ARG A 65 -7.11 0.63 -5.79
CA ARG A 65 -8.15 0.58 -4.77
C ARG A 65 -8.42 2.01 -4.29
N LEU A 66 -9.67 2.45 -4.33
CA LEU A 66 -10.08 3.74 -3.80
C LEU A 66 -11.08 3.54 -2.67
N LEU A 67 -10.69 3.89 -1.45
CA LEU A 67 -11.62 4.06 -0.33
C LEU A 67 -12.29 5.42 -0.48
N VAL A 68 -13.60 5.43 -0.66
CA VAL A 68 -14.37 6.65 -0.93
C VAL A 68 -14.49 7.46 0.36
N GLU A 69 -13.92 8.66 0.40
CA GLU A 69 -14.13 9.62 1.48
C GLU A 69 -15.21 10.64 1.09
N PHE A 70 -15.16 11.12 -0.15
CA PHE A 70 -16.14 12.08 -0.68
C PHE A 70 -16.72 11.62 -2.01
N VAL A 71 -17.99 11.97 -2.23
CA VAL A 71 -18.64 11.89 -3.53
C VAL A 71 -19.20 13.27 -3.82
N VAL A 72 -18.75 13.88 -4.91
CA VAL A 72 -19.09 15.27 -5.26
C VAL A 72 -19.48 15.38 -6.73
N ASP A 73 -20.36 16.32 -7.05
CA ASP A 73 -20.87 16.64 -8.39
C ASP A 73 -20.33 17.97 -8.93
N ASN A 74 -19.32 18.53 -8.25
CA ASN A 74 -18.75 19.83 -8.56
C ASN A 74 -17.25 19.71 -8.77
N THR A 75 -16.79 20.12 -9.96
CA THR A 75 -15.38 20.06 -10.37
C THR A 75 -14.47 20.91 -9.48
N ASP A 76 -14.87 22.14 -9.14
CA ASP A 76 -14.02 23.04 -8.34
C ASP A 76 -13.81 22.48 -6.93
N LEU A 77 -14.87 21.96 -6.31
CA LEU A 77 -14.80 21.31 -5.00
C LEU A 77 -13.97 20.02 -5.07
N ALA A 78 -14.12 19.24 -6.15
CA ALA A 78 -13.33 18.03 -6.34
C ALA A 78 -11.83 18.35 -6.46
N MET A 79 -11.48 19.42 -7.19
CA MET A 79 -10.11 19.92 -7.28
C MET A 79 -9.59 20.35 -5.91
N GLU A 80 -10.35 21.15 -5.16
CA GLU A 80 -9.95 21.59 -3.81
C GLU A 80 -9.68 20.42 -2.87
N LEU A 81 -10.51 19.36 -2.91
CA LEU A 81 -10.36 18.18 -2.06
C LEU A 81 -9.15 17.31 -2.43
N VAL A 82 -8.82 17.22 -3.72
CA VAL A 82 -7.67 16.46 -4.21
C VAL A 82 -6.36 17.23 -4.02
N ASP A 83 -6.39 18.57 -4.02
CA ASP A 83 -5.23 19.46 -4.02
C ASP A 83 -4.32 19.14 -5.24
N PRO A 84 -4.74 19.52 -6.45
CA PRO A 84 -4.19 18.94 -7.67
C PRO A 84 -2.78 19.47 -7.88
N GLN A 85 -1.79 18.61 -7.65
CA GLN A 85 -0.38 18.91 -7.96
C GLN A 85 -0.05 18.83 -9.46
N THR A 86 -0.99 18.43 -10.33
CA THR A 86 -0.71 18.15 -11.75
C THR A 86 -1.72 18.77 -12.72
N ASP A 87 -1.22 19.14 -13.91
CA ASP A 87 -1.90 19.88 -14.98
C ASP A 87 -3.02 19.12 -15.74
N VAL A 88 -3.47 17.95 -15.27
CA VAL A 88 -4.43 17.12 -16.02
C VAL A 88 -5.62 16.72 -15.15
N TRP A 89 -6.64 17.59 -15.14
CA TRP A 89 -7.96 17.30 -14.56
C TRP A 89 -8.93 16.78 -15.62
N TYR A 90 -9.79 15.83 -15.26
CA TYR A 90 -10.85 15.33 -16.13
C TYR A 90 -12.21 15.87 -15.67
N GLU A 91 -12.90 16.61 -16.54
CA GLU A 91 -14.27 17.05 -16.27
C GLU A 91 -15.25 15.88 -16.35
N ALA A 92 -16.08 15.75 -15.31
CA ALA A 92 -17.18 14.80 -15.22
C ALA A 92 -18.28 15.37 -14.32
N ASP A 93 -19.50 14.82 -14.41
CA ASP A 93 -20.61 15.26 -13.57
C ASP A 93 -20.47 14.77 -12.12
N TRP A 94 -19.65 13.73 -11.88
CA TRP A 94 -19.46 13.12 -10.55
C TRP A 94 -18.03 12.61 -10.34
N TYR A 95 -17.58 12.76 -9.11
CA TYR A 95 -16.26 12.36 -8.61
C TYR A 95 -16.41 11.55 -7.32
N ALA A 96 -15.72 10.42 -7.23
CA ALA A 96 -15.43 9.73 -5.98
C ALA A 96 -13.97 10.01 -5.60
N ILE A 97 -13.74 10.50 -4.39
CA ILE A 97 -12.45 11.04 -3.94
C ILE A 97 -11.98 10.28 -2.70
N ALA A 98 -10.71 9.89 -2.71
CA ALA A 98 -10.03 9.28 -1.58
C ALA A 98 -9.51 10.34 -0.61
N ASN A 99 -9.29 9.93 0.64
CA ASN A 99 -8.45 10.72 1.53
C ASN A 99 -7.03 10.74 0.97
N ARG A 100 -6.47 11.93 0.69
CA ARG A 100 -5.11 12.05 0.13
C ARG A 100 -4.02 11.42 0.99
N TYR A 101 -4.23 11.31 2.31
CA TYR A 101 -3.31 10.68 3.26
C TYR A 101 -3.53 9.16 3.41
N GLN A 102 -4.55 8.61 2.74
CA GLN A 102 -4.87 7.18 2.72
C GLN A 102 -4.98 6.64 1.29
N ALA A 103 -4.71 7.47 0.29
CA ALA A 103 -4.77 7.08 -1.10
C ALA A 103 -3.65 6.09 -1.37
N GLU A 104 -4.04 4.92 -1.87
CA GLU A 104 -3.09 3.85 -2.15
C GLU A 104 -2.46 4.07 -3.53
N PRO A 105 -1.16 3.75 -3.70
CA PRO A 105 -0.50 3.83 -4.99
C PRO A 105 -1.14 2.88 -5.99
N MET A 106 -1.29 3.35 -7.24
CA MET A 106 -1.70 2.50 -8.33
C MET A 106 -0.60 1.49 -8.69
N ARG A 107 -0.99 0.27 -9.06
CA ARG A 107 -0.09 -0.81 -9.52
C ARG A 107 -0.88 -1.84 -10.30
N GLU A 108 -0.24 -2.55 -11.21
CA GLU A 108 -0.90 -3.57 -12.05
C GLU A 108 -0.71 -4.97 -11.44
N VAL A 109 -1.77 -5.55 -10.88
CA VAL A 109 -1.79 -6.91 -10.34
C VAL A 109 -2.61 -7.81 -11.26
N ASP A 110 -2.03 -8.90 -11.77
CA ASP A 110 -2.74 -9.87 -12.60
C ASP A 110 -3.71 -10.69 -11.74
N ILE A 111 -5.01 -10.49 -11.97
CA ILE A 111 -6.08 -11.21 -11.28
C ILE A 111 -6.84 -12.14 -12.23
N THR A 112 -6.30 -12.41 -13.42
CA THR A 112 -6.89 -13.35 -14.39
C THR A 112 -7.19 -14.72 -13.76
N PRO A 113 -6.33 -15.31 -12.91
CA PRO A 113 -6.63 -16.58 -12.24
C PRO A 113 -7.88 -16.53 -11.32
N LEU A 114 -8.23 -15.34 -10.83
CA LEU A 114 -9.34 -15.13 -9.89
C LEU A 114 -10.65 -14.77 -10.57
N ALA A 115 -10.61 -14.43 -11.86
CA ALA A 115 -11.76 -13.90 -12.58
C ALA A 115 -13.00 -14.83 -12.50
N GLY A 116 -12.80 -16.16 -12.56
CA GLY A 116 -13.89 -17.14 -12.41
C GLY A 116 -14.46 -17.25 -10.99
N ALA A 117 -13.73 -16.79 -9.97
CA ALA A 117 -14.15 -16.81 -8.57
C ALA A 117 -14.89 -15.53 -8.15
N LEU A 118 -14.79 -14.44 -8.93
CA LEU A 118 -15.49 -13.19 -8.63
C LEU A 118 -17.00 -13.34 -8.80
N GLN A 119 -17.72 -12.96 -7.74
CA GLN A 119 -19.17 -12.99 -7.63
C GLN A 119 -19.69 -11.60 -7.27
N PHE A 120 -20.84 -11.26 -7.85
CA PHE A 120 -21.49 -9.97 -7.70
C PHE A 120 -22.87 -10.14 -7.09
N GLU A 121 -23.33 -9.16 -6.30
CA GLU A 121 -24.65 -9.19 -5.65
C GLU A 121 -25.80 -9.27 -6.67
N SER A 122 -25.64 -8.63 -7.83
CA SER A 122 -26.62 -8.66 -8.90
C SER A 122 -26.53 -9.95 -9.74
N GLY A 123 -27.05 -11.05 -9.19
CA GLY A 123 -27.29 -12.33 -9.89
C GLY A 123 -26.06 -13.22 -10.13
N ARG A 124 -26.28 -14.45 -10.60
CA ARG A 124 -25.23 -15.43 -10.97
C ARG A 124 -24.46 -15.00 -12.22
N PHE A 125 -23.81 -13.85 -12.17
CA PHE A 125 -22.89 -13.41 -13.21
C PHE A 125 -21.48 -13.81 -12.80
N GLN A 126 -20.87 -14.70 -13.58
CA GLN A 126 -19.45 -15.01 -13.51
C GLN A 126 -18.78 -14.45 -14.76
N LEU A 127 -17.49 -14.13 -14.65
CA LEU A 127 -16.70 -13.73 -15.81
C LEU A 127 -16.46 -14.96 -16.70
N ASP A 128 -16.77 -14.81 -17.99
CA ASP A 128 -16.53 -15.80 -19.04
C ASP A 128 -15.07 -15.73 -19.51
N LEU A 129 -14.41 -16.88 -19.43
CA LEU A 129 -12.98 -17.07 -19.68
C LEU A 129 -12.69 -17.78 -21.02
N GLU A 130 -13.70 -18.31 -21.73
CA GLU A 130 -13.47 -19.17 -22.91
C GLU A 130 -12.65 -18.50 -24.01
N ASN A 131 -12.77 -17.17 -24.15
CA ASN A 131 -12.05 -16.37 -25.13
C ASN A 131 -11.28 -15.19 -24.50
N GLY A 132 -10.85 -15.36 -23.24
CA GLY A 132 -10.31 -14.28 -22.43
C GLY A 132 -11.39 -13.27 -21.99
N ILE A 133 -11.03 -12.44 -21.00
CA ILE A 133 -11.96 -11.46 -20.43
C ILE A 133 -12.28 -10.37 -21.44
N GLN A 134 -13.58 -10.18 -21.68
CA GLN A 134 -14.07 -9.12 -22.55
C GLN A 134 -14.41 -7.87 -21.73
N ILE A 135 -14.03 -6.69 -22.23
CA ILE A 135 -14.29 -5.40 -21.55
C ILE A 135 -15.77 -5.23 -21.18
N GLY A 136 -16.69 -5.67 -22.05
CA GLY A 136 -18.12 -5.59 -21.81
C GLY A 136 -18.59 -6.29 -20.53
N GLN A 137 -17.86 -7.32 -20.07
CA GLN A 137 -18.18 -8.07 -18.87
C GLN A 137 -17.92 -7.25 -17.60
N VAL A 138 -16.85 -6.45 -17.59
CA VAL A 138 -16.39 -5.67 -16.43
C VAL A 138 -16.75 -4.18 -16.47
N ARG A 139 -17.30 -3.69 -17.59
CA ARG A 139 -17.57 -2.25 -17.82
C ARG A 139 -18.52 -1.61 -16.80
N GLY A 140 -19.47 -2.38 -16.26
CA GLY A 140 -20.47 -1.87 -15.34
C GLY A 140 -19.93 -1.71 -13.92
N LEU A 141 -20.41 -0.67 -13.22
CA LEU A 141 -20.25 -0.58 -11.77
C LEU A 141 -21.10 -1.66 -11.11
N ARG A 142 -20.45 -2.68 -10.55
CA ARG A 142 -21.08 -3.87 -9.96
C ARG A 142 -20.62 -4.04 -8.53
N GLU A 143 -21.56 -4.35 -7.65
CA GLU A 143 -21.29 -4.64 -6.24
C GLU A 143 -20.79 -6.08 -6.13
N LEU A 144 -19.68 -6.25 -5.42
CA LEU A 144 -19.08 -7.55 -5.11
C LEU A 144 -19.76 -8.14 -3.88
N THR A 145 -19.85 -9.46 -3.86
CA THR A 145 -20.10 -10.20 -2.62
C THR A 145 -18.95 -9.99 -1.62
N ALA A 146 -19.22 -10.15 -0.33
CA ALA A 146 -18.21 -10.04 0.72
C ALA A 146 -17.00 -10.98 0.50
N ASP A 147 -17.23 -12.19 0.01
CA ASP A 147 -16.17 -13.16 -0.29
C ASP A 147 -15.30 -12.70 -1.45
N SER A 148 -15.90 -12.15 -2.50
CA SER A 148 -15.15 -11.64 -3.67
C SER A 148 -14.41 -10.34 -3.34
N ALA A 149 -14.99 -9.48 -2.51
CA ALA A 149 -14.30 -8.32 -1.96
C ALA A 149 -13.07 -8.75 -1.15
N SER A 150 -13.23 -9.75 -0.27
CA SER A 150 -12.13 -10.31 0.52
C SER A 150 -11.04 -10.93 -0.36
N LEU A 151 -11.40 -11.57 -1.47
CA LEU A 151 -10.45 -12.12 -2.44
C LEU A 151 -9.61 -11.02 -3.12
N LEU A 152 -10.26 -9.92 -3.53
CA LEU A 152 -9.54 -8.77 -4.09
C LEU A 152 -8.66 -8.07 -3.04
N GLU A 153 -9.14 -7.94 -1.80
CA GLU A 153 -8.31 -7.44 -0.69
C GLU A 153 -7.08 -8.30 -0.48
N GLN A 154 -7.26 -9.62 -0.40
CA GLN A 154 -6.14 -10.54 -0.22
C GLN A 154 -5.12 -10.34 -1.32
N VAL A 155 -5.52 -10.39 -2.59
CA VAL A 155 -4.56 -10.30 -3.70
C VAL A 155 -3.94 -8.92 -3.84
N TRP A 156 -4.69 -7.87 -3.50
CA TRP A 156 -4.12 -6.52 -3.44
C TRP A 156 -3.06 -6.41 -2.33
N TYR A 157 -3.26 -7.00 -1.16
CA TYR A 157 -2.33 -6.91 -0.02
C TYR A 157 -1.36 -8.10 0.14
N ASP A 158 -1.43 -9.08 -0.76
CA ASP A 158 -0.52 -10.24 -0.82
C ASP A 158 0.50 -10.11 -1.97
N ASP A 159 0.33 -9.10 -2.82
CA ASP A 159 1.32 -8.70 -3.82
C ASP A 159 2.62 -8.24 -3.15
N GLU A 160 3.73 -8.49 -3.86
CA GLU A 160 5.15 -8.31 -3.51
C GLU A 160 5.49 -6.95 -2.85
N TYR A 161 4.63 -5.96 -3.04
CA TYR A 161 4.85 -4.57 -2.67
C TYR A 161 3.93 -4.02 -1.58
N THR A 162 3.24 -4.87 -0.84
CA THR A 162 2.46 -4.41 0.31
C THR A 162 3.44 -3.98 1.41
N PRO A 163 3.43 -2.71 1.89
CA PRO A 163 4.36 -2.27 2.93
C PRO A 163 4.23 -3.21 4.13
N ASP A 164 5.36 -3.75 4.58
CA ASP A 164 5.35 -4.86 5.53
C ASP A 164 4.76 -4.41 6.90
N ASP A 165 4.75 -3.10 7.19
CA ASP A 165 4.07 -2.51 8.35
C ASP A 165 3.42 -1.14 8.10
N ILE A 166 2.64 -0.68 9.09
CA ILE A 166 1.94 0.61 9.12
C ILE A 166 2.94 1.78 9.08
N GLN A 167 4.14 1.60 9.63
CA GLN A 167 5.17 2.62 9.68
C GLN A 167 5.69 2.87 8.25
N ASP A 168 5.96 1.80 7.49
CA ASP A 168 6.39 1.86 6.09
C ASP A 168 5.34 2.52 5.20
N TYR A 169 4.05 2.24 5.40
CA TYR A 169 2.97 2.91 4.68
C TYR A 169 2.87 4.40 5.04
N LEU A 170 3.01 4.77 6.33
CA LEU A 170 2.98 6.17 6.76
C LEU A 170 4.20 6.94 6.26
N GLU A 171 5.38 6.32 6.25
CA GLU A 171 6.63 6.91 5.76
C GLU A 171 6.61 7.14 4.23
N LEU A 172 5.87 6.33 3.47
CA LEU A 172 5.62 6.57 2.04
C LEU A 172 4.66 7.74 1.77
N VAL A 173 3.87 8.14 2.76
CA VAL A 173 2.81 9.17 2.65
C VAL A 173 3.21 10.49 3.34
N GLU A 174 4.28 10.49 4.14
CA GLU A 174 4.88 11.69 4.73
C GLU A 174 5.59 12.55 3.65
N ASP A 175 4.80 13.34 2.91
CA ASP A 175 5.30 14.57 2.31
C ASP A 175 5.27 15.69 3.39
N ASP A 176 6.46 16.13 3.78
CA ASP A 176 6.83 16.98 4.94
C ASP A 176 6.28 18.43 4.91
N ARG A 177 5.00 18.66 4.59
CA ARG A 177 4.45 20.04 4.49
C ARG A 177 3.10 20.30 5.15
N ALA A 178 2.67 19.49 6.11
CA ALA A 178 1.45 19.79 6.88
C ALA A 178 1.65 19.66 8.40
N TYR A 179 2.10 20.74 9.03
CA TYR A 179 2.03 20.89 10.49
C TYR A 179 0.57 21.05 10.92
N ASN A 180 -0.08 19.98 11.38
CA ASN A 180 -1.32 20.06 12.15
C ASN A 180 -1.36 18.92 13.19
N GLU A 181 -0.97 19.22 14.42
CA GLU A 181 -1.09 18.30 15.57
C GLU A 181 -2.56 18.10 15.98
N GLY A 182 -2.91 16.89 16.44
CA GLY A 182 -4.06 16.68 17.34
C GLY A 182 -5.35 16.07 16.76
N LYS A 183 -5.36 15.49 15.56
CA LYS A 183 -6.55 14.74 15.06
C LYS A 183 -6.47 13.26 15.38
N THR A 184 -7.47 12.74 16.09
CA THR A 184 -7.66 11.30 16.28
C THR A 184 -8.20 10.67 14.99
N VAL A 185 -7.41 9.78 14.38
CA VAL A 185 -7.78 8.99 13.21
C VAL A 185 -8.31 7.65 13.70
N ILE A 186 -9.56 7.29 13.35
CA ILE A 186 -10.10 5.94 13.57
C ILE A 186 -9.96 5.19 12.23
N ARG A 187 -9.13 4.15 12.20
CA ARG A 187 -8.88 3.29 11.02
C ARG A 187 -9.45 1.89 11.27
N THR A 188 -10.01 1.27 10.24
CA THR A 188 -10.19 -0.18 10.18
C THR A 188 -8.88 -0.78 9.69
N LEU A 189 -7.98 -1.12 10.61
CA LEU A 189 -6.76 -1.86 10.31
C LEU A 189 -7.08 -3.35 10.31
N ARG A 190 -6.96 -4.03 9.16
CA ARG A 190 -6.58 -5.43 9.18
C ARG A 190 -5.06 -5.46 9.20
N GLU A 191 -4.51 -5.53 10.41
CA GLU A 191 -3.13 -5.93 10.63
C GLU A 191 -2.95 -7.29 9.95
N ARG A 192 -2.07 -7.37 8.94
CA ARG A 192 -1.38 -8.63 8.68
C ARG A 192 -0.64 -8.87 9.99
N GLN A 193 -1.14 -9.77 10.84
CA GLN A 193 -0.47 -10.08 12.10
C GLN A 193 0.90 -10.64 11.73
N ARG A 194 1.93 -9.77 11.65
CA ARG A 194 3.31 -10.20 11.83
C ARG A 194 3.26 -10.98 13.13
N ASN A 195 3.65 -12.25 13.08
CA ASN A 195 3.65 -13.07 14.27
C ASN A 195 4.55 -12.35 15.27
N ARG A 196 3.97 -11.71 16.29
CA ARG A 196 4.74 -10.94 17.28
C ARG A 196 5.83 -11.83 17.89
N ASN A 197 5.54 -13.13 17.99
CA ASN A 197 6.52 -14.12 18.40
C ASN A 197 7.70 -14.20 17.42
N LEU A 198 7.54 -14.10 16.10
CA LEU A 198 8.66 -14.10 15.15
C LEU A 198 9.61 -12.91 15.38
N VAL A 199 9.07 -11.71 15.57
CA VAL A 199 9.88 -10.51 15.82
C VAL A 199 10.55 -10.58 17.20
N GLU A 200 9.82 -11.04 18.22
CA GLU A 200 10.34 -11.22 19.57
C GLU A 200 11.42 -12.32 19.60
N ASP A 201 11.20 -13.45 18.91
CA ASP A 201 12.14 -14.56 18.77
C ASP A 201 13.38 -14.12 17.99
N ALA A 202 13.24 -13.31 16.94
CA ALA A 202 14.35 -12.76 16.20
C ALA A 202 15.22 -11.83 17.06
N LYS A 203 14.60 -10.94 17.83
CA LYS A 203 15.32 -10.08 18.78
C LYS A 203 15.98 -10.89 19.89
N ALA A 204 15.31 -11.92 20.41
CA ALA A 204 15.84 -12.79 21.45
C ALA A 204 17.05 -13.60 20.93
N GLN A 205 16.95 -14.16 19.73
CA GLN A 205 18.03 -14.88 19.07
C GLN A 205 19.22 -13.95 18.79
N PHE A 206 18.97 -12.76 18.24
CA PHE A 206 20.01 -11.77 17.99
C PHE A 206 20.75 -11.41 19.29
N ARG A 207 20.00 -11.15 20.37
CA ARG A 207 20.58 -10.88 21.69
C ARG A 207 21.37 -12.07 22.22
N ALA A 208 20.89 -13.29 22.05
CA ALA A 208 21.61 -14.49 22.50
C ALA A 208 22.95 -14.66 21.77
N GLN A 209 23.01 -14.29 20.49
CA GLN A 209 24.21 -14.39 19.66
C GLN A 209 25.20 -13.23 19.88
N HIS A 210 24.70 -12.01 20.08
CA HIS A 210 25.50 -10.78 20.09
C HIS A 210 25.57 -10.06 21.44
N GLY A 211 24.88 -10.57 22.46
CA GLY A 211 24.82 -10.06 23.83
C GLY A 211 23.86 -8.89 24.05
N HIS A 212 23.61 -8.08 23.02
CA HIS A 212 22.73 -6.90 23.08
C HIS A 212 22.12 -6.61 21.70
N LEU A 213 21.12 -5.73 21.65
CA LEU A 213 20.51 -5.28 20.40
C LEU A 213 21.26 -4.05 19.86
N TYR A 214 21.65 -4.11 18.59
CA TYR A 214 22.21 -2.99 17.86
C TYR A 214 21.82 -3.05 16.38
N CYS A 215 21.91 -1.91 15.71
CA CYS A 215 21.65 -1.78 14.28
C CYS A 215 22.76 -2.45 13.48
N GLU A 216 22.41 -3.43 12.64
CA GLU A 216 23.34 -4.13 11.78
C GLU A 216 23.87 -3.26 10.63
N GLY A 217 23.19 -2.16 10.31
CA GLY A 217 23.61 -1.18 9.31
C GLY A 217 24.71 -0.24 9.80
N CYS A 218 24.51 0.41 10.95
CA CYS A 218 25.39 1.47 11.47
C CYS A 218 26.04 1.18 12.83
N GLY A 219 25.68 0.07 13.50
CA GLY A 219 26.17 -0.27 14.84
C GLY A 219 25.48 0.48 15.99
N PHE A 220 24.47 1.31 15.70
CA PHE A 220 23.78 2.09 16.72
C PHE A 220 23.02 1.20 17.73
N SER A 221 23.15 1.50 19.02
CA SER A 221 22.48 0.80 20.12
C SER A 221 21.62 1.80 20.91
N PHE A 222 20.30 1.58 20.92
CA PHE A 222 19.38 2.40 21.74
C PHE A 222 19.61 2.20 23.24
N GLN A 223 20.06 1.01 23.64
CA GLN A 223 20.36 0.71 25.03
C GLN A 223 21.58 1.51 25.51
N ASP A 224 22.64 1.58 24.70
CA ASP A 224 23.87 2.27 25.11
C ASP A 224 23.72 3.79 25.08
N VAL A 225 22.97 4.30 24.10
CA VAL A 225 22.81 5.75 23.90
C VAL A 225 21.68 6.33 24.75
N TYR A 226 20.54 5.63 24.84
CA TYR A 226 19.32 6.13 25.48
C TYR A 226 18.89 5.33 26.71
N GLY A 227 19.51 4.18 27.00
CA GLY A 227 19.08 3.30 28.09
C GLY A 227 17.78 2.54 27.80
N VAL A 228 17.33 2.50 26.55
CA VAL A 228 16.07 1.87 26.13
C VAL A 228 16.34 0.69 25.21
N GLU A 229 15.73 -0.45 25.53
CA GLU A 229 15.82 -1.65 24.70
C GLU A 229 14.87 -1.55 23.50
N TYR A 230 15.37 -1.01 22.39
CA TYR A 230 14.60 -0.81 21.16
C TYR A 230 15.43 -1.12 19.92
N ILE A 231 14.81 -1.77 18.93
CA ILE A 231 15.33 -1.97 17.58
C ILE A 231 14.16 -2.40 16.68
N GLU A 232 14.24 -2.09 15.39
CA GLU A 232 13.26 -2.49 14.38
C GLU A 232 13.77 -3.73 13.63
N ALA A 233 12.88 -4.68 13.35
CA ALA A 233 13.21 -5.88 12.59
C ALA A 233 12.66 -5.73 11.17
N HIS A 234 13.54 -5.76 10.18
CA HIS A 234 13.25 -5.51 8.77
C HIS A 234 13.53 -6.77 7.94
N HIS A 235 12.73 -7.08 6.92
CA HIS A 235 12.98 -8.28 6.11
C HIS A 235 14.08 -8.02 5.06
N ILE A 236 15.08 -8.89 5.00
CA ILE A 236 16.26 -8.76 4.11
C ILE A 236 15.89 -9.02 2.64
N GLU A 237 15.02 -10.00 2.42
CA GLU A 237 14.34 -10.23 1.14
C GLU A 237 12.86 -9.94 1.37
N GLN A 238 12.29 -9.05 0.55
CA GLN A 238 10.84 -8.85 0.54
C GLN A 238 10.19 -10.23 0.30
N MET A 239 9.13 -10.57 1.05
CA MET A 239 8.40 -11.87 1.01
C MET A 239 7.63 -12.12 -0.32
N ALA A 240 8.20 -11.65 -1.39
CA ALA A 240 7.51 -11.00 -2.46
C ALA A 240 8.03 -11.52 -3.80
N SER A 241 9.32 -11.89 -3.81
CA SER A 241 10.02 -12.46 -4.95
C SER A 241 9.82 -13.98 -5.10
N LEU A 242 8.93 -14.61 -4.31
CA LEU A 242 8.82 -16.06 -4.23
C LEU A 242 7.36 -16.53 -4.21
N ASP A 243 6.91 -17.14 -5.31
CA ASP A 243 5.62 -17.84 -5.42
C ASP A 243 5.52 -18.98 -4.37
N GLY A 244 4.79 -18.77 -3.28
CA GLY A 244 4.33 -19.82 -2.35
C GLY A 244 4.40 -19.48 -0.86
N GLU A 245 3.61 -20.19 -0.04
CA GLU A 245 3.70 -20.15 1.43
C GLU A 245 5.09 -20.63 1.88
N ARG A 246 6.02 -19.70 2.16
CA ARG A 246 7.24 -20.00 2.91
C ARG A 246 7.04 -19.59 4.37
N GLN A 247 7.46 -20.46 5.29
CA GLN A 247 7.68 -20.05 6.67
C GLN A 247 8.82 -19.02 6.70
N THR A 248 8.51 -17.76 7.02
CA THR A 248 9.51 -16.74 7.35
C THR A 248 10.38 -17.25 8.48
N ALA A 249 11.68 -17.37 8.23
CA ALA A 249 12.64 -17.74 9.25
C ALA A 249 13.17 -16.47 9.94
N ILE A 250 13.64 -16.63 11.18
CA ILE A 250 14.32 -15.55 11.90
C ILE A 250 15.51 -15.00 11.10
N SER A 251 16.16 -15.83 10.29
CA SER A 251 17.28 -15.44 9.42
C SER A 251 16.91 -14.47 8.31
N ASP A 252 15.61 -14.33 7.99
CA ASP A 252 15.14 -13.43 6.94
C ASP A 252 14.95 -11.99 7.48
N LEU A 253 15.23 -11.76 8.77
CA LEU A 253 15.14 -10.46 9.44
C LEU A 253 16.53 -9.86 9.73
N VAL A 254 16.66 -8.55 9.53
CA VAL A 254 17.79 -7.72 9.94
C VAL A 254 17.34 -6.71 10.99
N MET A 255 18.17 -6.50 12.00
CA MET A 255 17.93 -5.52 13.07
C MET A 255 18.46 -4.15 12.64
N LEU A 256 17.56 -3.17 12.48
CA LEU A 256 17.88 -1.80 12.07
C LEU A 256 17.41 -0.78 13.11
N CYS A 257 18.14 0.33 13.24
CA CYS A 257 17.63 1.49 13.99
C CYS A 257 16.67 2.30 13.11
N SER A 258 15.81 3.11 13.72
CA SER A 258 14.80 3.91 13.01
C SER A 258 15.36 4.74 11.85
N ASN A 259 16.57 5.28 11.99
CA ASN A 259 17.21 6.02 10.90
C ASN A 259 17.63 5.08 9.75
N CYS A 260 18.27 3.95 10.07
CA CYS A 260 18.69 2.99 9.05
C CYS A 260 17.51 2.30 8.37
N HIS A 261 16.45 2.03 9.14
CA HIS A 261 15.20 1.49 8.64
C HIS A 261 14.58 2.46 7.62
N ARG A 262 14.38 3.72 8.01
CA ARG A 262 13.92 4.76 7.07
C ARG A 262 14.83 4.87 5.86
N MET A 263 16.16 4.81 6.05
CA MET A 263 17.11 4.89 4.93
C MET A 263 16.94 3.76 3.92
N VAL A 264 16.71 2.51 4.34
CA VAL A 264 16.51 1.41 3.38
C VAL A 264 15.28 1.61 2.52
N HIS A 265 14.25 2.29 3.02
CA HIS A 265 13.01 2.58 2.29
C HIS A 265 13.05 3.87 1.44
N THR A 266 14.14 4.65 1.45
CA THR A 266 14.26 5.90 0.67
C THR A 266 14.23 5.72 -0.86
N ARG A 267 14.33 4.49 -1.37
CA ARG A 267 14.23 4.17 -2.79
C ARG A 267 13.47 2.86 -2.99
N THR A 268 12.94 2.68 -4.18
CA THR A 268 12.32 1.41 -4.60
C THR A 268 13.10 0.84 -5.79
N PRO A 269 13.65 -0.39 -5.71
CA PRO A 269 13.61 -1.30 -4.55
C PRO A 269 14.44 -0.81 -3.35
N PRO A 270 14.13 -1.27 -2.11
CA PRO A 270 14.88 -0.88 -0.92
C PRO A 270 16.39 -1.09 -1.05
N LEU A 271 17.16 -0.41 -0.21
CA LEU A 271 18.59 -0.68 -0.09
C LEU A 271 18.81 -2.03 0.59
N THR A 272 19.64 -2.87 0.00
CA THR A 272 20.20 -4.02 0.70
C THR A 272 21.04 -3.55 1.88
N LEU A 273 21.21 -4.42 2.88
CA LEU A 273 22.08 -4.14 4.03
C LEU A 273 23.52 -3.79 3.58
N GLU A 274 24.00 -4.41 2.50
CA GLU A 274 25.30 -4.15 1.91
C GLU A 274 25.40 -2.74 1.32
N GLU A 275 24.39 -2.31 0.55
CA GLU A 275 24.31 -0.96 0.00
C GLU A 275 24.19 0.09 1.11
N LEU A 276 23.38 -0.16 2.14
CA LEU A 276 23.26 0.72 3.30
C LEU A 276 24.61 0.91 3.99
N ARG A 277 25.32 -0.21 4.27
CA ARG A 277 26.66 -0.18 4.86
C ARG A 277 27.66 0.56 3.98
N TYR A 278 27.58 0.40 2.67
CA TYR A 278 28.44 1.11 1.71
C TYR A 278 28.21 2.63 1.78
N LEU A 279 26.95 3.09 1.79
CA LEU A 279 26.62 4.51 1.88
C LEU A 279 27.12 5.14 3.19
N ILE A 280 26.96 4.44 4.30
CA ILE A 280 27.45 4.88 5.62
C ILE A 280 28.98 4.99 5.60
N LYS A 281 29.68 3.96 5.11
CA LYS A 281 31.16 3.96 5.04
C LYS A 281 31.70 5.06 4.14
N LYS A 282 31.11 5.24 2.95
CA LYS A 282 31.51 6.28 2.00
C LYS A 282 31.38 7.67 2.63
N ARG A 283 30.25 7.95 3.28
CA ARG A 283 30.03 9.24 3.94
C ARG A 283 31.01 9.50 5.07
N ASN A 284 31.32 8.48 5.88
CA ASN A 284 32.29 8.63 6.97
C ASN A 284 33.71 8.90 6.45
N ALA A 285 34.12 8.28 5.34
CA ALA A 285 35.41 8.58 4.70
C ALA A 285 35.46 10.02 4.17
N ASP A 286 34.41 10.46 3.46
CA ASP A 286 34.31 11.83 2.94
C ASP A 286 34.28 12.89 4.06
N TYR A 287 33.71 12.57 5.22
CA TYR A 287 33.62 13.48 6.38
C TYR A 287 34.93 13.59 7.14
N SER A 288 35.64 12.48 7.36
CA SER A 288 36.97 12.50 7.99
C SER A 288 37.99 13.29 7.17
N GLN A 289 37.92 13.18 5.84
CA GLN A 289 38.83 13.91 4.95
C GLN A 289 38.57 15.42 4.95
N LYS A 290 37.32 15.85 5.14
CA LYS A 290 36.97 17.28 5.31
C LYS A 290 37.45 17.89 6.63
N ILE A 291 37.50 17.11 7.71
CA ILE A 291 37.98 17.58 9.03
C ILE A 291 39.51 17.71 9.03
N GLU A 292 40.24 16.90 8.26
CA GLU A 292 41.69 17.00 8.12
C GLU A 292 42.14 18.18 7.23
N ASP A 293 41.24 18.68 6.37
CA ASP A 293 41.48 19.79 5.44
C ASP A 293 41.03 21.18 6.00
N GLU A 294 40.43 21.23 7.20
CA GLU A 294 40.02 22.46 7.94
C GLU A 294 40.96 22.77 9.11
#